data_AF-A0A1D2AH63-F1
#
_entry.id   AF-A0A1D2AH63-F1
#
_cell.length_a   1.000
_cell.length_b   1.000
_cell.length_c   1.000
_cell.angle_alpha   90.00
_cell.angle_beta   90.00
_cell.angle_gamma   90.00
#
_symmetry.space_group_name_H-M   'P 1'
#
loop_
_entity.id
_entity.type
_entity.pdbx_description
1 polymer ?
#
loop_
_entity_poly.entity_id
_entity_poly.type
_entity_poly.pdbx_seq_one_letter_code
_entity_poly.pdbx_strand_id
1 'polypeptide(L)'
;MPACTLATATLTENTDVVAWCPSSRHTDLLAVGTYQLDESSGLRAGHAYMYRVRREGPEVLQLEAEARCAGVFDLAWHPSSSSTPLLAMALSDGTLRLTGQDLVTIASSTPQPDSDALACCVDWRRDSQPPDTARLLASYSDGDAARLQVSI
;
A
#
# COMPACT_ATOMS: atom_id res chain seq x y z
N MET A 1 18.55 -4.90 -26.13
CA MET A 1 17.21 -4.53 -26.65
C MET A 1 16.85 -3.18 -26.04
N PRO A 2 16.26 -2.22 -26.79
CA PRO A 2 15.81 -0.97 -26.21
C PRO A 2 14.59 -1.19 -25.31
N ALA A 3 14.52 -0.47 -24.19
CA ALA A 3 13.30 -0.40 -23.40
C ALA A 3 12.26 0.47 -24.14
N CYS A 4 10.98 0.12 -24.00
CA CYS A 4 9.88 0.94 -24.51
C CYS A 4 8.79 1.08 -23.45
N THR A 5 8.14 2.24 -23.43
CA THR A 5 6.95 2.48 -22.61
C THR A 5 5.75 1.85 -23.30
N LEU A 6 5.10 0.90 -22.62
CA LEU A 6 3.93 0.20 -23.16
C LEU A 6 2.62 0.93 -22.83
N ALA A 7 2.57 1.61 -21.68
CA ALA A 7 1.40 2.37 -21.23
C ALA A 7 1.78 3.40 -20.16
N THR A 8 0.92 4.40 -20.00
CA THR A 8 1.04 5.44 -18.98
C THR A 8 -0.35 5.79 -18.46
N ALA A 9 -0.47 6.04 -17.16
CA ALA A 9 -1.63 6.66 -16.54
C ALA A 9 -1.18 7.93 -15.83
N THR A 10 -2.03 8.97 -15.84
CA THR A 10 -1.81 10.20 -15.06
C THR A 10 -2.74 10.15 -13.86
N LEU A 11 -2.19 10.29 -12.66
CA LEU A 11 -2.94 10.29 -11.40
C LEU A 11 -3.17 11.71 -10.89
N THR A 12 -4.05 11.85 -9.91
CA THR A 12 -4.42 13.15 -9.33
C THR A 12 -3.26 13.80 -8.57
N GLU A 13 -2.50 13.02 -7.82
CA GLU A 13 -1.30 13.46 -7.10
C GLU A 13 -0.04 12.74 -7.58
N ASN A 14 1.11 13.16 -7.06
CA ASN A 14 2.39 12.54 -7.37
C ASN A 14 2.43 11.09 -6.89
N THR A 15 2.76 10.18 -7.80
CA THR A 15 3.03 8.77 -7.46
C THR A 15 4.31 8.67 -6.65
N ASP A 16 4.25 8.01 -5.51
CA ASP A 16 5.40 7.82 -4.61
C ASP A 16 5.86 6.37 -4.59
N VAL A 17 4.91 5.43 -4.58
CA VAL A 17 5.20 4.00 -4.43
C VAL A 17 4.33 3.13 -5.33
N VAL A 18 4.91 2.03 -5.81
CA VAL A 18 4.20 0.96 -6.54
C VAL A 18 4.62 -0.41 -6.03
N ALA A 19 3.68 -1.35 -5.96
CA ALA A 19 3.95 -2.71 -5.49
C ALA A 19 3.16 -3.76 -6.27
N TRP A 20 3.87 -4.72 -6.87
CA TRP A 20 3.26 -5.88 -7.54
C TRP A 20 2.80 -6.92 -6.52
N CYS A 21 1.61 -7.48 -6.74
CA CYS A 21 1.14 -8.58 -5.92
C CYS A 21 2.01 -9.85 -6.18
N PRO A 22 2.58 -10.48 -5.14
CA PRO A 22 3.43 -11.66 -5.27
C PRO A 22 2.63 -12.95 -5.51
N SER A 23 1.30 -12.90 -5.39
CA SER A 23 0.43 -14.06 -5.56
C SER A 23 0.45 -14.56 -7.00
N SER A 24 0.72 -15.85 -7.19
CA SER A 24 0.69 -16.50 -8.52
C SER A 24 -0.68 -16.43 -9.23
N ARG A 25 -1.76 -16.13 -8.48
CA ARG A 25 -3.12 -15.96 -9.02
C ARG A 25 -3.46 -14.52 -9.40
N HIS A 26 -2.65 -13.56 -8.95
CA HIS A 26 -2.89 -12.12 -9.10
C HIS A 26 -1.61 -11.40 -9.56
N THR A 27 -0.80 -12.06 -10.40
CA THR A 27 0.49 -11.51 -10.87
C THR A 27 0.35 -10.27 -11.74
N ASP A 28 -0.87 -10.00 -12.21
CA ASP A 28 -1.28 -8.82 -12.96
C ASP A 28 -1.77 -7.68 -12.07
N LEU A 29 -1.83 -7.86 -10.75
CA LEU A 29 -2.31 -6.85 -9.82
C LEU A 29 -1.18 -5.94 -9.34
N LEU A 30 -1.37 -4.63 -9.48
CA LEU A 30 -0.43 -3.59 -9.12
C LEU A 30 -1.12 -2.57 -8.21
N ALA A 31 -0.60 -2.42 -6.99
CA ALA A 31 -0.97 -1.32 -6.11
C ALA A 31 -0.09 -0.11 -6.38
N VAL A 32 -0.68 1.09 -6.32
CA VAL A 32 0.00 2.37 -6.50
C VAL A 32 -0.45 3.31 -5.39
N GLY A 33 0.50 3.97 -4.74
CA GLY A 33 0.28 4.96 -3.69
C GLY A 33 0.74 6.33 -4.13
N THR A 34 -0.02 7.36 -3.78
CA THR A 34 0.33 8.76 -4.04
C THR A 34 0.59 9.54 -2.77
N TYR A 35 1.36 10.61 -2.93
CA TYR A 35 1.73 11.54 -1.87
C TYR A 35 1.73 12.97 -2.40
N GLN A 36 1.04 13.87 -1.70
CA GLN A 36 1.13 15.30 -1.92
C GLN A 36 1.15 16.06 -0.59
N LEU A 37 2.17 16.89 -0.40
CA LEU A 37 2.20 17.87 0.69
C LEU A 37 1.53 19.16 0.23
N ASP A 38 0.59 19.65 1.03
CA ASP A 38 0.15 21.04 0.98
C ASP A 38 1.02 21.86 1.94
N GLU A 39 1.92 22.67 1.39
CA GLU A 39 2.85 23.49 2.17
C GLU A 39 2.16 24.55 3.05
N SER A 40 0.92 24.94 2.70
CA SER A 40 0.18 25.96 3.44
C SER A 40 -0.48 25.41 4.71
N SER A 41 -0.97 24.17 4.66
CA SER A 41 -1.68 23.52 5.77
C SER A 41 -0.84 22.46 6.49
N GLY A 42 0.26 22.01 5.89
CA GLY A 42 1.05 20.86 6.35
C GLY A 42 0.36 19.51 6.14
N LEU A 43 -0.82 19.49 5.53
CA LEU A 43 -1.56 18.25 5.26
C LEU A 43 -0.87 17.43 4.17
N ARG A 44 -0.78 16.11 4.41
CA ARG A 44 -0.21 15.13 3.49
C ARG A 44 -1.32 14.25 2.95
N ALA A 45 -1.83 14.59 1.77
CA ALA A 45 -2.90 13.86 1.10
C ALA A 45 -2.34 12.75 0.21
N GLY A 46 -3.15 11.71 -0.01
CA GLY A 46 -2.82 10.65 -0.95
C GLY A 46 -4.05 9.85 -1.39
N HIS A 47 -3.79 8.97 -2.35
CA HIS A 47 -4.71 7.97 -2.85
C HIS A 47 -3.98 6.64 -2.97
N ALA A 48 -4.75 5.57 -2.80
CA ALA A 48 -4.38 4.23 -3.21
C ALA A 48 -5.15 3.90 -4.48
N TYR A 49 -4.44 3.35 -5.45
CA TYR A 49 -5.01 2.84 -6.69
C TYR A 49 -4.68 1.36 -6.83
N MET A 50 -5.66 0.58 -7.25
CA MET A 50 -5.48 -0.81 -7.62
C MET A 50 -5.64 -0.94 -9.13
N TYR A 51 -4.57 -1.35 -9.79
CA TYR A 51 -4.56 -1.61 -11.23
C TYR A 51 -4.49 -3.10 -11.52
N ARG A 52 -5.22 -3.54 -12.53
CA ARG A 52 -4.96 -4.79 -13.24
C ARG A 52 -4.19 -4.47 -14.51
N VAL A 53 -2.99 -5.03 -14.63
CA VAL A 53 -2.07 -4.78 -15.72
C VAL A 53 -2.12 -5.91 -16.75
N ARG A 54 -2.63 -5.59 -17.94
CA ARG A 54 -2.76 -6.53 -19.06
C ARG A 54 -1.50 -6.52 -19.93
N ARG A 55 -1.19 -7.62 -20.62
CA ARG A 55 -0.02 -7.66 -21.53
C ARG A 55 -0.19 -6.78 -22.77
N GLU A 56 -1.39 -6.74 -23.32
CA GLU A 56 -1.71 -6.11 -24.60
C GLU A 56 -3.14 -5.56 -24.59
N GLY A 57 -3.43 -4.63 -25.51
CA GLY A 57 -4.74 -4.03 -25.70
C GLY A 57 -4.80 -2.54 -25.34
N PRO A 58 -5.97 -1.89 -25.55
CA PRO A 58 -6.13 -0.44 -25.35
C PRO A 58 -6.07 -0.02 -23.86
N GLU A 59 -6.27 -0.95 -22.93
CA GLU A 59 -6.28 -0.72 -21.48
C GLU A 59 -5.26 -1.61 -20.78
N VAL A 60 -3.97 -1.39 -21.09
CA VAL A 60 -2.85 -2.07 -20.42
C VAL A 60 -2.90 -1.83 -18.91
N LEU A 61 -3.31 -0.63 -18.46
CA LEU A 61 -3.53 -0.28 -17.06
C LEU A 61 -5.03 -0.09 -16.82
N GLN A 62 -5.69 -1.13 -16.30
CA GLN A 62 -7.11 -1.06 -15.97
C GLN A 62 -7.28 -0.73 -14.48
N LEU A 63 -7.91 0.40 -14.17
CA LEU A 63 -8.21 0.77 -12.79
C LEU A 63 -9.37 -0.08 -12.25
N GLU A 64 -9.12 -0.79 -11.14
CA GLU A 64 -10.09 -1.70 -10.49
C GLU A 64 -10.67 -1.08 -9.20
N ALA A 65 -9.86 -0.33 -8.46
CA ALA A 65 -10.28 0.35 -7.24
C ALA A 65 -9.46 1.62 -6.98
N GLU A 66 -10.07 2.59 -6.31
CA GLU A 66 -9.43 3.83 -5.85
C GLU A 66 -9.96 4.17 -4.45
N ALA A 67 -9.06 4.58 -3.55
CA ALA A 67 -9.43 5.02 -2.21
C ALA A 67 -8.58 6.21 -1.77
N ARG A 68 -9.26 7.29 -1.32
CA ARG A 68 -8.58 8.44 -0.70
C ARG A 68 -8.03 8.07 0.68
N CYS A 69 -6.82 8.53 0.98
CA CYS A 69 -6.15 8.30 2.25
C CYS A 69 -5.19 9.45 2.59
N ALA A 70 -4.44 9.31 3.67
CA ALA A 70 -3.25 10.12 3.88
C ALA A 70 -2.16 9.71 2.86
N GLY A 71 -1.18 10.57 2.62
CA GLY A 71 -0.06 10.27 1.72
C GLY A 71 0.57 8.90 2.01
N VAL A 72 0.81 8.11 0.96
CA VAL A 72 1.28 6.71 1.05
C VAL A 72 2.78 6.66 0.80
N PHE A 73 3.54 6.20 1.79
CA PHE A 73 5.01 6.09 1.68
C PHE A 73 5.49 4.68 1.31
N ASP A 74 4.74 3.66 1.70
CA ASP A 74 5.12 2.27 1.41
C ASP A 74 3.90 1.36 1.26
N LEU A 75 4.07 0.33 0.44
CA LEU A 75 3.07 -0.67 0.09
C LEU A 75 3.70 -2.06 0.15
N ALA A 76 3.15 -2.93 1.01
CA ALA A 76 3.64 -4.30 1.14
C ALA A 76 2.49 -5.30 1.00
N TRP A 77 2.60 -6.21 0.03
CA TRP A 77 1.66 -7.31 -0.12
C TRP A 77 1.99 -8.45 0.85
N HIS A 78 0.96 -9.04 1.45
CA HIS A 78 1.13 -10.24 2.25
C HIS A 78 1.60 -11.41 1.37
N PRO A 79 2.67 -12.14 1.75
CA PRO A 79 3.31 -13.12 0.87
C PRO A 79 2.47 -14.37 0.60
N SER A 80 1.53 -14.70 1.49
CA SER A 80 0.84 -16.01 1.50
C SER A 80 -0.68 -15.93 1.43
N SER A 81 -1.27 -14.78 1.08
CA SER A 81 -2.73 -14.65 1.02
C SER A 81 -3.28 -15.33 -0.24
N SER A 82 -3.67 -16.61 -0.13
CA SER A 82 -3.94 -17.48 -1.28
C SER A 82 -5.29 -17.25 -1.96
N SER A 83 -6.29 -16.75 -1.24
CA SER A 83 -7.63 -16.47 -1.78
C SER A 83 -7.84 -14.99 -2.09
N THR A 84 -7.49 -14.10 -1.15
CA THR A 84 -7.72 -12.65 -1.28
C THR A 84 -6.44 -11.91 -0.98
N PRO A 85 -5.80 -11.24 -1.96
CA PRO A 85 -4.60 -10.45 -1.74
C PRO A 85 -4.79 -9.41 -0.63
N LEU A 86 -3.89 -9.42 0.36
CA LEU A 86 -3.86 -8.42 1.44
C LEU A 86 -2.71 -7.45 1.22
N LEU A 87 -2.99 -6.16 1.40
CA LEU A 87 -2.04 -5.07 1.22
C LEU A 87 -1.93 -4.25 2.50
N ALA A 88 -0.71 -4.12 3.03
CA ALA A 88 -0.38 -3.14 4.06
C ALA A 88 0.10 -1.85 3.42
N MET A 89 -0.32 -0.73 4.00
CA MET A 89 0.06 0.62 3.59
C MET A 89 0.67 1.36 4.78
N ALA A 90 1.82 2.00 4.59
CA ALA A 90 2.39 2.94 5.54
C ALA A 90 1.99 4.37 5.17
N LEU A 91 1.30 5.05 6.09
CA LEU A 91 0.65 6.33 5.82
C LEU A 91 1.28 7.50 6.59
N SER A 92 1.17 8.67 5.98
CA SER A 92 1.67 9.94 6.51
C SER A 92 0.89 10.53 7.69
N ASP A 93 -0.16 9.86 8.16
CA ASP A 93 -0.84 10.17 9.43
C ASP A 93 -0.33 9.31 10.60
N GLY A 94 0.77 8.57 10.39
CA GLY A 94 1.36 7.68 11.40
C GLY A 94 0.65 6.34 11.53
N THR A 95 -0.34 6.05 10.68
CA THR A 95 -1.05 4.77 10.71
C THR A 95 -0.52 3.78 9.69
N LEU A 96 -0.73 2.50 10.00
CA LEU A 96 -0.69 1.42 9.05
C LEU A 96 -2.11 0.99 8.73
N ARG A 97 -2.41 0.80 7.45
CA ARG A 97 -3.73 0.34 7.00
C ARG A 97 -3.58 -0.98 6.27
N LEU A 98 -4.44 -1.94 6.61
CA LEU A 98 -4.56 -3.22 5.92
C LEU A 98 -5.82 -3.22 5.08
N THR A 99 -5.69 -3.54 3.80
CA THR A 99 -6.81 -3.59 2.85
C THR A 99 -6.81 -4.87 2.04
N GLY A 100 -7.95 -5.18 1.44
CA GLY A 100 -8.05 -6.12 0.33
C GLY A 100 -7.67 -5.47 -1.02
N GLN A 101 -7.86 -6.22 -2.11
CA GLN A 101 -7.69 -5.72 -3.47
C GLN A 101 -8.69 -4.61 -3.86
N ASP A 102 -9.84 -4.55 -3.18
CA ASP A 102 -10.88 -3.53 -3.35
C ASP A 102 -10.55 -2.24 -2.59
N LEU A 103 -9.40 -2.19 -1.91
CA LEU A 103 -8.94 -1.11 -1.05
C LEU A 103 -9.88 -0.80 0.13
N VAL A 104 -10.80 -1.72 0.44
CA VAL A 104 -11.62 -1.63 1.65
C VAL A 104 -10.73 -1.92 2.86
N THR A 105 -10.80 -1.03 3.86
CA THR A 105 -10.00 -1.17 5.07
C THR A 105 -10.51 -2.33 5.92
N ILE A 106 -9.62 -3.29 6.17
CA ILE A 106 -9.85 -4.45 7.03
C ILE A 106 -9.42 -4.12 8.47
N ALA A 107 -8.26 -3.47 8.60
CA ALA A 107 -7.72 -3.05 9.88
C ALA A 107 -6.88 -1.78 9.73
N SER A 108 -6.77 -1.02 10.82
CA SER A 108 -5.89 0.14 10.92
C SER A 108 -5.19 0.12 12.26
N SER A 109 -3.91 0.48 12.30
CA SER A 109 -3.25 0.82 13.55
C SER A 109 -3.78 2.15 14.08
N THR A 110 -3.66 2.34 15.39
CA THR A 110 -3.73 3.66 15.99
C THR A 110 -2.36 4.34 15.83
N PRO A 111 -2.31 5.66 15.58
CA PRO A 111 -1.07 6.43 15.73
C PRO A 111 -0.50 6.25 17.15
N GLN A 112 0.81 6.45 17.30
CA GLN A 112 1.40 6.55 18.63
C GLN A 112 0.81 7.79 19.36
N PRO A 113 0.39 7.67 20.64
CA PRO A 113 -0.11 8.81 21.40
C PRO A 113 0.92 9.93 21.44
N ASP A 114 0.47 11.17 21.24
CA ASP A 114 1.30 12.38 21.29
C ASP A 114 2.49 12.40 20.32
N SER A 115 2.44 11.60 19.24
CA SER A 115 3.46 11.57 18.19
C SER A 115 2.88 12.03 16.85
N ASP A 116 3.58 12.95 16.19
CA ASP A 116 3.33 13.34 14.80
C ASP A 116 4.17 12.50 13.82
N ALA A 117 4.70 11.35 14.27
CA ALA A 117 5.54 10.50 13.46
C ALA A 117 4.77 9.87 12.31
N LEU A 118 5.39 9.91 11.14
CA LEU A 118 4.89 9.32 9.91
C LEU A 118 5.24 7.83 9.90
N ALA A 119 4.35 6.96 9.43
CA ALA A 119 4.73 5.58 9.15
C ALA A 119 5.47 5.53 7.81
N CYS A 120 6.76 5.21 7.83
CA CYS A 120 7.64 5.36 6.67
C CYS A 120 7.71 4.12 5.79
N CYS A 121 7.81 2.93 6.40
CA CYS A 121 7.85 1.68 5.67
C CYS A 121 7.22 0.54 6.47
N VAL A 122 6.82 -0.53 5.78
CA VAL A 122 6.17 -1.69 6.37
C VAL A 122 6.64 -2.99 5.69
N ASP A 123 6.91 -4.04 6.48
CA ASP A 123 7.19 -5.38 5.94
C ASP A 123 6.48 -6.48 6.74
N TRP A 124 6.18 -7.57 6.04
CA TRP A 124 5.49 -8.72 6.58
C TRP A 124 6.47 -9.77 7.12
N ARG A 125 6.07 -10.41 8.21
CA ARG A 125 6.74 -11.64 8.66
C ARG A 125 6.43 -12.79 7.68
N ARG A 126 7.45 -13.57 7.30
CA ARG A 126 7.35 -14.57 6.20
C ARG A 126 7.19 -16.03 6.64
N ASP A 127 7.20 -16.30 7.95
CA ASP A 127 7.06 -17.67 8.47
C ASP A 127 5.61 -18.13 8.50
N SER A 128 5.41 -19.44 8.69
CA SER A 128 4.09 -20.06 8.85
C SER A 128 3.41 -19.53 10.11
N GLN A 129 2.58 -18.51 9.94
CA GLN A 129 1.73 -17.95 10.98
C GLN A 129 0.43 -18.77 11.13
N PRO A 130 -0.27 -18.67 12.27
CA PRO A 130 -1.67 -19.07 12.34
C PRO A 130 -2.44 -18.43 11.19
N PRO A 131 -3.41 -19.14 10.57
CA PRO A 131 -4.11 -18.65 9.39
C PRO A 131 -4.80 -17.30 9.61
N ASP A 132 -5.23 -17.02 10.85
CA ASP A 132 -6.04 -15.86 11.21
C ASP A 132 -5.19 -14.75 11.85
N THR A 133 -3.86 -14.75 11.64
CA THR A 133 -2.97 -13.76 12.27
C THR A 133 -1.91 -13.26 11.31
N ALA A 134 -1.97 -11.97 11.02
CA ALA A 134 -0.97 -11.26 10.25
C ALA A 134 -0.02 -10.52 11.21
N ARG A 135 1.30 -10.63 10.97
CA ARG A 135 2.31 -9.89 11.73
C ARG A 135 3.17 -9.06 10.79
N LEU A 136 3.33 -7.80 11.15
CA LEU A 136 4.07 -6.83 10.36
C LEU A 136 4.93 -5.96 11.27
N LEU A 137 5.92 -5.32 10.67
CA LEU A 137 6.81 -4.37 11.31
C LEU A 137 6.78 -3.08 10.51
N ALA A 138 6.73 -1.95 11.19
CA ALA A 138 6.84 -0.65 10.57
C ALA A 138 7.92 0.20 11.23
N SER A 139 8.51 1.08 10.43
CA SER A 139 9.36 2.16 10.91
C SER A 139 8.62 3.49 10.90
N TYR A 140 9.06 4.41 11.75
CA TYR A 140 8.47 5.71 11.93
C TYR A 140 9.52 6.82 11.77
N SER A 141 9.07 8.01 11.36
CA SER A 141 9.97 9.13 11.05
C SER A 141 10.73 9.72 12.25
N ASP A 142 10.32 9.38 13.47
CA ASP A 142 10.98 9.74 14.73
C ASP A 142 12.08 8.76 15.14
N GLY A 143 12.32 7.72 14.34
CA GLY A 143 13.33 6.68 14.59
C GLY A 143 12.78 5.45 15.29
N ASP A 144 11.48 5.41 15.63
CA ASP A 144 10.85 4.24 16.23
C ASP A 144 10.58 3.13 15.20
N ALA A 145 10.43 1.92 15.72
CA ALA A 145 9.91 0.79 14.98
C ALA A 145 8.91 0.02 15.84
N ALA A 146 7.76 -0.33 15.26
CA ALA A 146 6.72 -1.07 15.97
C ALA A 146 6.44 -2.40 15.27
N ARG A 147 6.19 -3.43 16.08
CA ARG A 147 5.62 -4.69 15.62
C ARG A 147 4.12 -4.67 15.85
N LEU A 148 3.35 -4.95 14.81
CA LEU A 148 1.90 -5.03 14.87
C LEU A 148 1.44 -6.46 14.61
N GLN A 149 0.30 -6.80 15.23
CA GLN A 149 -0.40 -8.05 15.01
C GLN A 149 -1.86 -7.73 14.70
N VAL A 150 -2.37 -8.28 13.62
CA VAL A 150 -3.76 -8.12 13.17
C VAL A 150 -4.39 -9.50 13.11
N SER A 151 -5.55 -9.65 13.74
CA SER A 151 -6.40 -10.82 13.53
C SER A 151 -7.15 -10.63 12.23
N ILE A 152 -6.95 -11.53 11.26
CA ILE A 152 -7.53 -11.48 9.91
C ILE A 152 -8.49 -12.63 9.67
#